data_AF-A0A4U9HK75-F1
#
_entry.id   AF-A0A4U9HK75-F1
#
_cell.length_a   1.000
_cell.length_b   1.000
_cell.length_c   1.000
_cell.angle_alpha   90.00
_cell.angle_beta   90.00
_cell.angle_gamma   90.00
#
_symmetry.space_group_name_H-M   'P 1'
#
loop_
_entity.id
_entity.type
_entity.pdbx_description
1 polymer ?
#
loop_
_entity_poly.entity_id
_entity_poly.type
_entity_poly.pdbx_seq_one_letter_code
_entity_poly.pdbx_strand_id
1 'polypeptide(L)' 'MNKVGNFMDDSSITAKVKAALVDADDIKSTDISVETEKNVVTLSGFVESQAPG' A
#
# COMPACT_ATOMS: atom_id res chain seq x y z
N MET A 1 -11.58 -22.10 11.22
CA MET A 1 -12.34 -21.22 10.30
C MET A 1 -11.75 -19.82 10.46
N ASN A 2 -10.66 -19.48 9.77
CA ASN A 2 -9.89 -18.25 10.07
C ASN A 2 -9.56 -17.42 8.80
N LYS A 3 -10.06 -17.81 7.63
CA LYS A 3 -9.65 -17.22 6.35
C LYS A 3 -10.45 -15.97 5.98
N VAL A 4 -11.73 -15.91 6.38
CA VAL A 4 -12.62 -14.78 6.08
C VAL A 4 -12.31 -13.57 6.97
N GLY A 5 -12.05 -13.77 8.26
CA GLY A 5 -11.61 -12.71 9.18
C GLY A 5 -10.30 -12.07 8.71
N ASN A 6 -9.28 -12.89 8.47
CA ASN A 6 -7.98 -12.41 7.98
C ASN A 6 -8.09 -11.67 6.64
N PHE A 7 -8.97 -12.09 5.71
CA PHE A 7 -9.15 -11.39 4.44
C PHE A 7 -9.85 -10.03 4.61
N MET A 8 -10.82 -9.92 5.53
CA MET A 8 -11.45 -8.63 5.86
C MET A 8 -10.47 -7.68 6.57
N ASP A 9 -9.58 -8.22 7.41
CA ASP A 9 -8.51 -7.45 8.04
C ASP A 9 -7.47 -6.98 7.01
N ASP A 10 -6.98 -7.88 6.14
CA ASP A 10 -5.98 -7.58 5.11
C ASP A 10 -6.48 -6.54 4.09
N SER A 11 -7.76 -6.61 3.70
CA SER A 11 -8.36 -5.62 2.78
C SER A 11 -8.50 -4.24 3.42
N SER A 12 -8.84 -4.19 4.72
CA SER A 12 -8.90 -2.94 5.49
C SER A 12 -7.51 -2.31 5.65
N ILE A 13 -6.49 -3.13 5.90
CA ILE A 13 -5.08 -2.69 5.95
C ILE A 13 -4.65 -2.14 4.58
N THR A 14 -4.92 -2.90 3.50
CA THR A 14 -4.60 -2.49 2.13
C THR A 14 -5.23 -1.14 1.78
N ALA A 15 -6.50 -0.94 2.13
CA ALA A 15 -7.21 0.31 1.86
C ALA A 15 -6.57 1.51 2.58
N LYS A 16 -6.16 1.34 3.85
CA LYS A 16 -5.45 2.39 4.60
C LYS A 16 -4.10 2.75 3.98
N VAL A 17 -3.33 1.75 3.56
CA VAL A 17 -2.03 1.97 2.92
C VAL A 17 -2.21 2.69 1.58
N LYS A 18 -3.20 2.28 0.76
CA LYS A 18 -3.51 2.97 -0.50
C LYS A 18 -3.97 4.41 -0.28
N ALA A 19 -4.79 4.67 0.74
CA ALA A 19 -5.20 6.03 1.08
C ALA A 19 -3.98 6.90 1.46
N ALA A 20 -3.09 6.40 2.32
CA ALA A 20 -1.88 7.11 2.70
C ALA A 20 -0.93 7.38 1.53
N LEU A 21 -0.85 6.46 0.55
CA LEU A 21 -0.10 6.69 -0.68
C LEU A 21 -0.73 7.78 -1.53
N VAL A 22 -2.07 7.80 -1.65
CA VAL A 22 -2.80 8.82 -2.44
C VAL A 22 -2.59 10.22 -1.84
N ASP A 23 -2.50 10.31 -0.52
CA ASP A 23 -2.23 11.56 0.19
C ASP A 23 -0.75 12.01 0.12
N ALA A 24 0.15 11.18 -0.42
CA ALA A 24 1.57 11.52 -0.55
C ALA A 24 1.82 12.27 -1.87
N ASP A 25 1.92 13.60 -1.80
CA ASP A 25 2.09 14.49 -2.96
C ASP A 25 3.33 14.18 -3.82
N ASP A 26 4.38 13.63 -3.19
CA ASP A 26 5.67 13.33 -3.82
C ASP A 26 5.70 11.94 -4.49
N ILE A 27 4.62 11.15 -4.34
CA ILE A 27 4.55 9.77 -4.82
C ILE A 27 3.37 9.60 -5.76
N LYS A 28 3.68 9.19 -6.99
CA LYS A 28 2.67 8.70 -7.94
C LYS A 28 2.14 7.35 -7.46
N SER A 29 1.06 7.37 -6.69
CA SER A 29 0.40 6.18 -6.15
C SER A 29 0.09 5.10 -7.19
N THR A 30 -0.17 5.49 -8.44
CA THR A 30 -0.44 4.54 -9.54
C THR A 30 0.77 3.69 -9.92
N ASP A 31 1.98 4.13 -9.58
CA ASP A 31 3.24 3.44 -9.89
C ASP A 31 3.68 2.50 -8.75
N ILE A 32 2.92 2.48 -7.64
CA ILE A 32 3.18 1.66 -6.46
C ILE A 32 2.13 0.55 -6.34
N SER A 33 2.60 -0.70 -6.37
CA SER A 33 1.80 -1.88 -6.05
C SER A 33 1.77 -2.12 -4.55
N VAL A 34 0.57 -2.38 -4.02
CA VAL A 34 0.33 -2.70 -2.60
C VAL A 34 -0.33 -4.07 -2.52
N GLU A 35 0.34 -5.00 -1.86
CA GLU A 35 -0.17 -6.34 -1.57
C GLU A 35 -0.12 -6.60 -0.07
N THR A 36 -1.21 -7.13 0.49
CA THR A 36 -1.27 -7.53 1.91
C THR A 36 -1.62 -8.99 1.99
N GLU A 37 -0.78 -9.77 2.65
CA GLU A 37 -1.05 -11.17 2.93
C GLU A 37 -0.74 -11.46 4.40
N LYS A 38 -1.73 -12.02 5.13
CA LYS A 38 -1.56 -12.43 6.54
C LYS A 38 -1.05 -11.27 7.41
N ASN A 39 -1.64 -10.09 7.25
CA ASN A 39 -1.27 -8.84 7.93
C ASN A 39 0.12 -8.28 7.59
N VAL A 40 0.83 -8.85 6.60
CA VAL A 40 2.10 -8.32 6.13
C VAL A 40 1.86 -7.54 4.84
N VAL A 41 2.24 -6.27 4.84
CA VAL A 41 2.13 -5.39 3.67
C VAL A 41 3.46 -5.37 2.93
N THR A 42 3.40 -5.64 1.63
CA THR A 42 4.53 -5.48 0.70
C THR A 42 4.20 -4.36 -0.28
N LEU A 43 5.11 -3.39 -0.37
CA LEU A 43 5.06 -2.31 -1.34
C LEU A 43 6.19 -2.49 -2.35
N SER A 44 5.87 -2.33 -3.64
CA SER A 44 6.85 -2.40 -4.71
C SER A 44 6.48 -1.42 -5.82
N GLY A 45 7.48 -0.86 -6.51
CA GLY A 45 7.26 0.12 -7.55
C GLY A 45 8.46 1.04 -7.72
N PHE A 46 8.27 2.09 -8.49
CA PHE A 46 9.28 3.12 -8.73
C PHE A 46 8.76 4.45 -8.22
N VAL A 47 9.62 5.20 -7.55
CA VAL A 47 9.36 6.58 -7.16
C VAL A 47 10.33 7.48 -7.89
N GLU A 48 9.88 8.68 -8.26
CA GLU A 48 10.78 9.71 -8.75
C GLU A 48 11.73 10.09 -7.62
N SER A 49 13.03 10.14 -7.91
CA SER A 49 13.99 10.64 -6.93
C SER A 49 13.64 12.09 -6.66
N GLN A 50 13.47 12.44 -5.39
CA GLN A 50 13.40 13.84 -4.97
C GLN A 50 14.74 14.46 -5.40
N ALA A 51 14.74 15.23 -6.50
CA ALA A 51 15.95 15.82 -7.00
C ALA A 51 16.53 16.72 -5.90
N PRO A 52 17.82 16.61 -5.55
CA PRO A 52 18.42 17.56 -4.65
C PRO A 52 18.37 18.92 -5.35
N GLY A 53 17.70 19.89 -4.70
CA GLY A 53 17.68 21.28 -5.16
C GLY A 53 19.08 21.88 -5.27
#